data_AF-A0A1C6JKV1-F1
#
_entry.id   AF-A0A1C6JKV1-F1
#
_cell.length_a   1.000
_cell.length_b   1.000
_cell.length_c   1.000
_cell.angle_alpha   90.00
_cell.angle_beta   90.00
_cell.angle_gamma   90.00
#
_symmetry.space_group_name_H-M   'P 1'
#
loop_
_entity.id
_entity.type
_entity.pdbx_description
1 polymer ?
#
loop_
_entity_poly.entity_id
_entity_poly.type
_entity_poly.pdbx_seq_one_letter_code
_entity_poly.pdbx_strand_id
1 'polypeptide(L)'
;MKKLDVYDMPKNYYIDEVTCFEHPIAVAMNYYSSKCSSLYLILAKMYGIYFGDGRENIRETIFKSIREIIGINRVEYGKATVDIIRKNIDKGIPVIVGVNLKNIFYSEYYMKRDWGHWILVNGYDEQNKTFNIVDNTQFGKLGERYDEFVITYDILLQASKEYRKRFGNEYVCLALEQEKEFDYKRALIHILEKYDAIEIDNISEYRQIQLLEMLNEVSADNSEHGKYYREEFKKKLININKYREVLFEEIASIMADFNYDIEKRYIYQGRIKNLYELWDNYIMVNLVKASRGRFIACNSNEISAAENDIQNEIKAFIEYLYKNENISDNENKNKIKDEITYEKINNGDGIIYGNDEKIIFNFNGKRTYNWWIEDEAPKVKIYSGHIENNSNIKINTCIEIVRDTVSQYEGMLQTGIYIHTYADNRNYICGFEGNEKWILDRVGYDGLYLDINNKYEISVEITQSEVIFRKVVKQDEYQIFSQKVNTDDGLEVGLMCKTWNKPSKVKVLFKNTEIRE
;
A
#
# COMPACT_ATOMS: atom_id res chain seq x y z
N MET A 1 26.73 -14.96 2.34
CA MET A 1 25.69 -13.99 1.98
C MET A 1 24.81 -13.75 3.20
N LYS A 2 24.57 -12.49 3.56
CA LYS A 2 23.61 -12.11 4.61
C LYS A 2 22.62 -11.10 4.02
N LYS A 3 21.34 -11.33 4.25
CA LYS A 3 20.26 -10.54 3.69
C LYS A 3 19.15 -10.43 4.74
N LEU A 4 18.57 -9.24 4.85
CA LEU A 4 17.40 -8.94 5.65
C LEU A 4 16.19 -8.94 4.73
N ASP A 5 15.12 -9.59 5.14
CA ASP A 5 13.85 -9.56 4.41
C ASP A 5 13.20 -8.19 4.65
N VAL A 6 13.22 -7.36 3.62
CA VAL A 6 12.62 -6.03 3.63
C VAL A 6 11.53 -6.02 2.58
N TYR A 7 10.33 -5.63 3.01
CA TYR A 7 9.17 -5.52 2.14
C TYR A 7 8.91 -4.05 1.84
N ASP A 8 8.51 -3.78 0.60
CA ASP A 8 8.00 -2.46 0.21
C ASP A 8 6.77 -2.08 1.06
N MET A 9 6.40 -0.81 1.03
CA MET A 9 5.19 -0.32 1.69
C MET A 9 3.95 -1.03 1.13
N PRO A 10 2.95 -1.37 1.96
CA PRO A 10 1.72 -2.03 1.51
C PRO A 10 0.95 -1.22 0.45
N LYS A 11 1.07 0.11 0.50
CA LYS A 11 0.43 1.04 -0.43
C LYS A 11 1.44 1.56 -1.45
N ASN A 12 1.08 1.47 -2.73
CA ASN A 12 1.87 2.06 -3.80
C ASN A 12 1.58 3.56 -3.87
N TYR A 13 2.64 4.37 -3.79
CA TYR A 13 2.58 5.82 -3.90
C TYR A 13 3.32 6.26 -5.15
N TYR A 14 2.79 7.28 -5.82
CA TYR A 14 3.51 7.94 -6.90
C TYR A 14 4.71 8.74 -6.35
N ILE A 15 5.74 8.97 -7.16
CA ILE A 15 6.96 9.68 -6.74
C ILE A 15 6.69 11.14 -6.32
N ASP A 16 5.60 11.72 -6.82
CA ASP A 16 5.14 13.05 -6.46
C ASP A 16 4.17 13.07 -5.26
N GLU A 17 3.80 11.90 -4.75
CA GLU A 17 3.10 11.67 -3.49
C GLU A 17 4.07 11.32 -2.37
N VAL A 18 4.97 10.35 -2.59
CA VAL A 18 6.05 9.96 -1.67
C VAL A 18 7.37 10.02 -2.42
N THR A 19 8.22 10.96 -2.01
CA THR A 19 9.46 11.26 -2.72
C THR A 19 10.48 10.14 -2.59
N CYS A 20 11.47 10.15 -3.49
CA CYS A 20 12.62 9.24 -3.42
C CYS A 20 13.51 9.39 -2.17
N PHE A 21 13.25 10.38 -1.32
CA PHE A 21 13.88 10.55 -0.01
C PHE A 21 12.98 10.07 1.14
N GLU A 22 11.66 10.12 0.98
CA GLU A 22 10.72 9.62 1.98
C GLU A 22 10.55 8.11 1.87
N HIS A 23 10.47 7.59 0.66
CA HIS A 23 10.18 6.18 0.41
C HIS A 23 11.21 5.23 1.05
N PRO A 24 12.55 5.43 0.91
CA PRO A 24 13.52 4.56 1.56
C PRO A 24 13.43 4.60 3.09
N ILE A 25 13.08 5.75 3.68
CA ILE A 25 12.84 5.85 5.13
C ILE A 25 11.61 5.03 5.50
N ALA A 26 10.51 5.19 4.77
CA ALA A 26 9.26 4.49 5.04
C ALA A 26 9.42 2.96 4.94
N VAL A 27 10.15 2.47 3.93
CA VAL A 27 10.51 1.05 3.79
C VAL A 27 11.43 0.58 4.94
N ALA A 28 12.42 1.39 5.33
CA ALA A 28 13.25 1.06 6.50
C ALA A 28 12.44 1.04 7.81
N MET A 29 11.41 1.86 7.95
CA MET A 29 10.47 1.81 9.08
C MET A 29 9.57 0.57 9.03
N ASN A 30 9.14 0.18 7.82
CA ASN A 30 8.29 -1.00 7.58
C ASN A 30 8.95 -2.30 8.05
N TYR A 31 10.29 -2.37 8.00
CA TYR A 31 11.07 -3.48 8.56
C TYR A 31 10.81 -3.71 10.06
N TYR A 32 10.56 -2.66 10.83
CA TYR A 32 10.16 -2.77 12.23
C TYR A 32 8.66 -3.06 12.38
N SER A 33 7.83 -2.31 11.65
CA SER A 33 6.39 -2.51 11.59
C SER A 33 5.80 -1.67 10.46
N SER A 34 4.82 -2.21 9.72
CA SER A 34 4.08 -1.43 8.72
C SER A 34 3.37 -0.22 9.32
N LYS A 35 3.03 -0.29 10.62
CA LYS A 35 2.45 0.83 11.37
C LYS A 35 3.43 2.01 11.51
N CYS A 36 4.73 1.76 11.65
CA CYS A 36 5.75 2.81 11.73
C CYS A 36 5.87 3.59 10.42
N SER A 37 5.75 2.91 9.28
CA SER A 37 5.77 3.53 7.96
C SER A 37 4.62 4.53 7.80
N SER A 38 3.39 4.13 8.12
CA SER A 38 2.22 5.02 8.07
C SER A 38 2.37 6.24 8.99
N LEU A 39 2.81 6.05 10.24
CA LEU A 39 3.03 7.16 11.16
C LEU A 39 4.13 8.12 10.68
N TYR A 40 5.20 7.59 10.08
CA TYR A 40 6.24 8.40 9.45
C TYR A 40 5.69 9.24 8.29
N LEU A 41 4.90 8.64 7.39
CA LEU A 41 4.31 9.36 6.27
C LEU A 41 3.36 10.48 6.75
N ILE A 42 2.50 10.21 7.72
CA ILE A 42 1.62 11.22 8.34
C ILE A 42 2.46 12.39 8.87
N LEU A 43 3.50 12.10 9.66
CA LEU A 43 4.41 13.13 10.16
C LEU A 43 5.07 13.91 9.01
N ALA A 44 5.67 13.23 8.05
CA ALA A 44 6.38 13.85 6.94
C ALA A 44 5.46 14.77 6.12
N LYS A 45 4.22 14.35 5.85
CA LYS A 45 3.24 15.14 5.09
C LYS A 45 2.72 16.31 5.90
N MET A 46 2.39 16.10 7.17
CA MET A 46 1.98 17.17 8.08
C MET A 46 3.05 18.27 8.15
N TYR A 47 4.32 17.90 8.33
CA TYR A 47 5.43 18.85 8.30
C TYR A 47 5.61 19.54 6.96
N GLY A 48 5.44 18.82 5.85
CA GLY A 48 5.52 19.37 4.50
C GLY A 48 4.41 20.36 4.13
N ILE A 49 3.24 20.25 4.77
CA ILE A 49 2.07 21.08 4.50
C ILE A 49 1.98 22.27 5.46
N TYR A 50 2.16 22.04 6.77
CA TYR A 50 1.80 23.01 7.80
C TYR A 50 3.00 23.63 8.54
N PHE A 51 4.17 22.98 8.58
CA PHE A 51 5.27 23.37 9.47
C PHE A 51 6.57 23.74 8.73
N GLY A 52 6.48 24.62 7.73
CA GLY A 52 7.67 25.04 7.00
C GLY A 52 7.61 26.49 6.56
N ASP A 53 8.28 27.38 7.28
CA ASP A 53 8.52 28.77 6.84
C ASP A 53 9.68 28.90 5.83
N GLY A 54 10.32 27.77 5.48
CA GLY A 54 11.47 27.68 4.58
C GLY A 54 12.83 27.95 5.25
N ARG A 55 12.86 28.23 6.56
CA ARG A 55 14.08 28.51 7.34
C ARG A 55 14.46 27.35 8.25
N GLU A 56 13.50 26.55 8.69
CA GLU A 56 13.77 25.36 9.50
C GLU A 56 14.20 24.14 8.67
N ASN A 57 15.13 23.35 9.21
CA ASN A 57 15.47 22.05 8.64
C ASN A 57 14.36 21.04 8.98
N ILE A 58 13.27 21.07 8.20
CA ILE A 58 12.07 20.24 8.36
C ILE A 58 12.42 18.75 8.54
N ARG A 59 13.45 18.26 7.83
CA ARG A 59 13.88 16.86 7.91
C ARG A 59 14.44 16.52 9.29
N GLU A 60 15.22 17.40 9.91
CA GLU A 60 15.70 17.20 11.28
C GLU A 60 14.56 17.21 12.29
N THR A 61 13.58 18.10 12.12
CA THR A 61 12.40 18.15 12.98
C THR A 61 11.57 16.86 12.87
N ILE A 62 11.42 16.31 11.67
CA ILE A 62 10.79 15.01 11.43
C ILE A 62 11.57 13.90 12.15
N PHE A 63 12.89 13.81 11.97
CA PHE A 63 13.69 12.77 12.63
C PHE A 63 13.66 12.87 14.16
N LYS A 64 13.66 14.09 14.71
CA LYS A 64 13.47 14.31 16.14
C LYS A 64 12.11 13.80 16.61
N SER A 65 11.04 14.11 15.87
CA SER A 65 9.69 13.64 16.17
C SER A 65 9.56 12.12 16.10
N ILE A 66 10.16 11.49 15.08
CA ILE A 66 10.22 10.02 14.97
C ILE A 66 10.90 9.43 16.20
N ARG A 67 12.05 9.96 16.62
CA ARG A 67 12.76 9.44 17.79
C ARG A 67 11.93 9.60 19.07
N GLU A 68 11.31 10.75 19.26
CA GLU A 68 10.53 11.06 20.47
C GLU A 68 9.24 10.26 20.56
N ILE A 69 8.53 10.10 19.43
CA ILE A 69 7.18 9.51 19.37
C ILE A 69 7.23 8.02 19.06
N ILE A 70 8.00 7.63 18.04
CA ILE A 70 8.06 6.25 17.51
C ILE A 70 9.20 5.45 18.18
N GLY A 71 10.21 6.14 18.74
CA GLY A 71 11.33 5.50 19.40
C GLY A 71 12.43 5.01 18.45
N ILE A 72 12.44 5.52 17.20
CA ILE A 72 13.45 5.16 16.19
C ILE A 72 14.42 6.33 16.02
N ASN A 73 15.69 6.09 16.28
CA ASN A 73 16.75 7.08 16.16
C ASN A 73 17.48 6.94 14.81
N ARG A 74 17.92 8.08 14.27
CA ARG A 74 18.79 8.11 13.09
C ARG A 74 20.25 8.06 13.55
N VAL A 75 20.99 7.08 13.07
CA VAL A 75 22.45 7.04 13.15
C VAL A 75 23.03 7.41 11.79
N GLU A 76 23.78 8.50 11.74
CA GLU A 76 24.33 9.02 10.49
C GLU A 76 25.83 8.79 10.40
N TYR A 77 26.27 8.40 9.20
CA TYR A 77 27.66 8.19 8.85
C TYR A 77 28.03 9.15 7.72
N GLY A 78 29.07 9.97 7.92
CA GLY A 78 29.54 10.93 6.91
C GLY A 78 30.15 10.31 5.64
N LYS A 79 30.13 8.97 5.52
CA LYS A 79 30.48 8.21 4.31
C LYS A 79 29.86 6.82 4.35
N ALA A 80 29.54 6.27 3.18
CA ALA A 80 29.27 4.84 3.03
C ALA A 80 30.60 4.07 2.88
N THR A 81 30.74 2.95 3.59
CA THR A 81 31.81 1.97 3.38
C THR A 81 31.25 0.56 3.53
N VAL A 82 31.96 -0.44 2.98
CA VAL A 82 31.60 -1.85 3.12
C VAL A 82 31.45 -2.22 4.60
N ASP A 83 32.40 -1.83 5.45
CA ASP A 83 32.38 -2.17 6.88
C ASP A 83 31.19 -1.55 7.63
N ILE A 84 30.82 -0.30 7.32
CA ILE A 84 29.67 0.39 7.94
C ILE A 84 28.38 -0.33 7.57
N ILE A 85 28.20 -0.63 6.28
CA ILE A 85 27.01 -1.31 5.79
C ILE A 85 26.93 -2.71 6.40
N ARG A 86 28.00 -3.51 6.30
CA ARG A 86 28.07 -4.86 6.88
C ARG A 86 27.73 -4.87 8.37
N LYS A 87 28.35 -3.99 9.15
CA LYS A 87 28.13 -3.91 10.60
C LYS A 87 26.66 -3.67 10.96
N ASN A 88 25.95 -2.85 10.19
CA ASN A 88 24.53 -2.57 10.43
C ASN A 88 23.64 -3.74 9.98
N ILE A 89 23.88 -4.27 8.77
CA ILE A 89 23.20 -5.49 8.31
C ILE A 89 23.43 -6.64 9.29
N ASP A 90 24.62 -6.72 9.90
CA ASP A 90 24.95 -7.76 10.85
C ASP A 90 24.12 -7.71 12.13
N LYS A 91 23.77 -6.49 12.55
CA LYS A 91 22.84 -6.22 13.66
C LYS A 91 21.36 -6.34 13.26
N GLY A 92 21.06 -6.67 12.00
CA GLY A 92 19.70 -6.71 11.51
C GLY A 92 19.10 -5.33 11.22
N ILE A 93 19.92 -4.34 10.85
CA ILE A 93 19.47 -2.98 10.55
C ILE A 93 19.79 -2.65 9.07
N PRO A 94 18.79 -2.39 8.22
CA PRO A 94 19.04 -1.94 6.85
C PRO A 94 19.63 -0.52 6.83
N VAL A 95 20.36 -0.20 5.76
CA VAL A 95 21.12 1.06 5.66
C VAL A 95 20.67 1.83 4.43
N ILE A 96 20.33 3.11 4.61
CA ILE A 96 20.03 4.01 3.50
C ILE A 96 21.32 4.70 3.07
N VAL A 97 21.61 4.68 1.78
CA VAL A 97 22.81 5.26 1.18
C VAL A 97 22.41 6.33 0.15
N GLY A 98 22.93 7.53 0.33
CA GLY A 98 22.81 8.60 -0.64
C GLY A 98 23.74 8.38 -1.83
N VAL A 99 23.18 8.47 -3.04
CA VAL A 99 23.85 8.22 -4.31
C VAL A 99 23.54 9.31 -5.33
N ASN A 100 24.49 9.60 -6.22
CA ASN A 100 24.25 10.43 -7.39
C ASN A 100 23.86 9.51 -8.56
N LEU A 101 22.63 9.62 -9.04
CA LEU A 101 22.11 8.77 -10.12
C LEU A 101 22.86 8.98 -11.44
N LYS A 102 23.60 10.08 -11.60
CA LYS A 102 24.55 10.25 -12.71
C LYS A 102 25.55 9.11 -12.83
N ASN A 103 25.85 8.43 -11.71
CA ASN A 103 26.82 7.35 -11.60
C ASN A 103 26.19 5.95 -11.55
N ILE A 104 24.87 5.83 -11.68
CA ILE A 104 24.13 4.57 -11.63
C ILE A 104 23.64 4.21 -13.03
N PHE A 105 24.17 3.12 -13.62
CA PHE A 105 24.02 2.81 -15.04
C PHE A 105 22.58 2.50 -15.50
N TYR A 106 21.72 2.04 -14.60
CA TYR A 106 20.31 1.76 -14.89
C TYR A 106 19.41 2.99 -14.70
N SER A 107 19.94 4.12 -14.21
CA SER A 107 19.16 5.33 -14.04
C SER A 107 19.00 6.11 -15.35
N GLU A 108 17.85 6.76 -15.53
CA GLU A 108 17.63 7.70 -16.63
C GLU A 108 18.62 8.89 -16.64
N TYR A 109 19.21 9.20 -15.48
CA TYR A 109 20.16 10.30 -15.27
C TYR A 109 21.61 9.91 -15.53
N TYR A 110 21.89 8.62 -15.77
CA TYR A 110 23.24 8.11 -15.97
C TYR A 110 24.01 8.93 -17.01
N MET A 111 25.17 9.46 -16.62
CA MET A 111 26.05 10.32 -17.44
C MET A 111 25.42 11.62 -17.98
N LYS A 112 24.18 11.97 -17.63
CA LYS A 112 23.47 13.14 -18.16
C LYS A 112 23.51 14.35 -17.23
N ARG A 113 23.03 14.20 -15.99
CA ARG A 113 22.97 15.29 -15.00
C ARG A 113 23.06 14.75 -13.58
N ASP A 114 23.55 15.57 -12.66
CA ASP A 114 23.56 15.21 -11.23
C ASP A 114 22.13 15.12 -10.72
N TRP A 115 21.83 14.06 -9.98
CA TRP A 115 20.55 13.86 -9.33
C TRP A 115 20.73 13.05 -8.05
N GLY A 116 20.43 13.65 -6.90
CA GLY A 116 20.54 12.99 -5.61
C GLY A 116 19.40 11.99 -5.40
N HIS A 117 19.72 10.85 -4.81
CA HIS A 117 18.76 9.78 -4.56
C HIS A 117 19.18 8.95 -3.35
N TRP A 118 18.23 8.31 -2.68
CA TRP A 118 18.49 7.39 -1.58
C TRP A 118 18.13 5.97 -1.96
N ILE A 119 19.08 5.05 -1.74
CA ILE A 119 18.91 3.62 -1.96
C ILE A 119 18.94 2.92 -0.61
N LEU A 120 18.01 2.00 -0.39
CA LEU A 120 18.03 1.15 0.80
C LEU A 120 18.88 -0.09 0.51
N VAL A 121 19.80 -0.41 1.42
CA VAL A 121 20.66 -1.60 1.37
C VAL A 121 20.19 -2.57 2.45
N ASN A 122 19.79 -3.78 2.05
CA ASN A 122 19.26 -4.82 2.94
C ASN A 122 20.13 -6.07 3.03
N GLY A 123 21.23 -6.15 2.29
CA GLY A 123 22.10 -7.32 2.35
C GLY A 123 23.47 -7.13 1.71
N TYR A 124 24.33 -8.12 1.89
CA TYR A 124 25.63 -8.18 1.23
C TYR A 124 26.09 -9.61 0.95
N ASP A 125 26.90 -9.74 -0.09
CA ASP A 125 27.65 -10.93 -0.45
C ASP A 125 29.15 -10.61 -0.51
N GLU A 126 29.90 -11.12 0.46
CA GLU A 126 31.34 -10.92 0.56
C GLU A 126 32.13 -11.63 -0.55
N GLN A 127 31.65 -12.79 -1.01
CA GLN A 127 32.33 -13.56 -2.05
C GLN A 127 32.21 -12.85 -3.40
N ASN A 128 30.99 -12.40 -3.72
CA ASN A 128 30.70 -11.74 -5.00
C ASN A 128 30.94 -10.22 -4.96
N LYS A 129 31.23 -9.64 -3.78
CA LYS A 129 31.42 -8.20 -3.54
C LYS A 129 30.22 -7.37 -4.00
N THR A 130 29.03 -7.79 -3.62
CA THR A 130 27.77 -7.15 -4.00
C THR A 130 26.92 -6.81 -2.79
N PHE A 131 26.16 -5.74 -2.88
CA PHE A 131 25.08 -5.38 -1.96
C PHE A 131 23.74 -5.79 -2.56
N ASN A 132 22.83 -6.24 -1.70
CA ASN A 132 21.41 -6.32 -2.02
C ASN A 132 20.78 -4.97 -1.66
N ILE A 133 20.02 -4.42 -2.59
CA ILE A 133 19.40 -3.11 -2.47
C ILE A 133 17.92 -3.17 -2.83
N VAL A 134 17.20 -2.15 -2.40
CA VAL A 134 15.80 -1.89 -2.72
C VAL A 134 15.75 -0.48 -3.31
N ASP A 135 15.37 -0.36 -4.59
CA ASP A 135 15.40 0.89 -5.35
C ASP A 135 14.29 0.95 -6.43
N ASN A 136 13.58 2.07 -6.55
CA ASN A 136 12.57 2.28 -7.61
C ASN A 136 13.18 2.70 -8.96
N THR A 137 14.41 3.18 -9.01
CA THR A 137 14.95 3.76 -10.25
C THR A 137 15.20 2.74 -11.35
N GLN A 138 15.22 1.44 -11.00
CA GLN A 138 15.43 0.34 -11.93
C GLN A 138 14.23 0.08 -12.86
N PHE A 139 13.00 0.24 -12.38
CA PHE A 139 11.81 -0.19 -13.11
C PHE A 139 11.25 0.87 -14.06
N GLY A 140 11.76 2.10 -14.00
CA GLY A 140 11.42 3.18 -14.92
C GLY A 140 9.90 3.29 -15.16
N LYS A 141 9.45 2.97 -16.38
CA LYS A 141 8.05 3.08 -16.83
C LYS A 141 7.13 1.87 -16.51
N LEU A 142 7.66 0.81 -15.90
CA LEU A 142 6.94 -0.46 -15.69
C LEU A 142 6.25 -0.58 -14.32
N GLY A 143 6.37 0.44 -13.49
CA GLY A 143 5.72 0.52 -12.17
C GLY A 143 6.69 1.11 -11.15
N GLU A 144 6.18 1.95 -10.26
CA GLU A 144 6.96 2.64 -9.22
C GLU A 144 7.22 1.75 -7.99
N ARG A 145 7.52 0.47 -8.22
CA ARG A 145 7.79 -0.48 -7.14
C ARG A 145 9.27 -0.46 -6.76
N TYR A 146 9.53 -0.51 -5.46
CA TYR A 146 10.86 -0.72 -4.93
C TYR A 146 11.10 -2.24 -4.82
N ASP A 147 11.61 -2.85 -5.89
CA ASP A 147 11.97 -4.27 -5.84
C ASP A 147 13.45 -4.47 -5.50
N GLU A 148 13.77 -5.70 -5.11
CA GLU A 148 15.12 -6.09 -4.75
C GLU A 148 16.04 -6.20 -5.96
N PHE A 149 17.24 -5.68 -5.81
CA PHE A 149 18.28 -5.69 -6.82
C PHE A 149 19.65 -5.94 -6.21
N VAL A 150 20.63 -6.25 -7.05
CA VAL A 150 22.02 -6.48 -6.63
C VAL A 150 22.93 -5.48 -7.33
N ILE A 151 23.74 -4.76 -6.56
CA ILE A 151 24.73 -3.79 -7.06
C ILE A 151 26.12 -4.14 -6.53
N THR A 152 27.16 -3.90 -7.30
CA THR A 152 28.53 -4.14 -6.81
C THR A 152 28.91 -3.11 -5.75
N TYR A 153 29.81 -3.49 -4.84
CA TYR A 153 30.37 -2.58 -3.83
C TYR A 153 30.93 -1.31 -4.48
N ASP A 154 31.68 -1.48 -5.57
CA ASP A 154 32.36 -0.36 -6.23
C ASP A 154 31.38 0.66 -6.82
N ILE A 155 30.29 0.21 -7.47
CA ILE A 155 29.31 1.11 -8.10
C ILE A 155 28.59 1.93 -7.01
N LEU A 156 28.05 1.27 -5.97
CA LEU A 156 27.31 1.96 -4.93
C LEU A 156 28.18 2.97 -4.18
N LEU A 157 29.39 2.55 -3.77
CA LEU A 157 30.30 3.40 -3.00
C LEU A 157 30.86 4.56 -3.84
N GLN A 158 31.11 4.35 -5.14
CA GLN A 158 31.51 5.43 -6.04
C GLN A 158 30.36 6.42 -6.27
N ALA A 159 29.13 5.95 -6.47
CA ALA A 159 27.96 6.82 -6.60
C ALA A 159 27.69 7.63 -5.31
N SER A 160 27.91 7.02 -4.14
CA SER A 160 27.82 7.70 -2.83
C SER A 160 28.93 8.74 -2.61
N LYS A 161 30.15 8.44 -3.06
CA LYS A 161 31.25 9.41 -3.04
C LYS A 161 30.95 10.63 -3.91
N GLU A 162 30.37 10.43 -5.09
CA GLU A 162 29.97 11.54 -5.97
C GLU A 162 28.76 12.30 -5.42
N TYR A 163 27.81 11.62 -4.76
CA TYR A 163 26.74 12.28 -4.01
C TYR A 163 27.33 13.25 -2.98
N ARG A 164 28.26 12.76 -2.15
CA ARG A 164 28.89 13.56 -1.10
C ARG A 164 29.61 14.79 -1.66
N LYS A 165 30.35 14.63 -2.76
CA LYS A 165 31.04 15.75 -3.42
C LYS A 165 30.08 16.82 -3.94
N ARG A 166 28.91 16.41 -4.44
CA ARG A 166 27.96 17.31 -5.11
C ARG A 166 26.94 17.93 -4.16
N PHE A 167 26.43 17.16 -3.21
CA PHE A 167 25.30 17.50 -2.34
C PHE A 167 25.68 17.70 -0.87
N GLY A 168 26.93 17.44 -0.48
CA GLY A 168 27.43 17.65 0.88
C GLY A 168 27.51 16.36 1.71
N ASN A 169 27.84 16.50 3.00
CA ASN A 169 28.07 15.35 3.89
C ASN A 169 26.81 14.86 4.62
N GLU A 170 25.70 15.59 4.50
CA GLU A 170 24.44 15.25 5.16
C GLU A 170 23.73 14.11 4.43
N TYR A 171 23.21 13.17 5.21
CA TYR A 171 22.43 12.02 4.77
C TYR A 171 23.12 11.15 3.71
N VAL A 172 24.46 11.06 3.78
CA VAL A 172 25.25 10.23 2.86
C VAL A 172 25.05 8.74 3.13
N CYS A 173 24.96 8.36 4.40
CA CYS A 173 24.73 6.99 4.82
C CYS A 173 24.06 7.05 6.20
N LEU A 174 22.91 6.41 6.36
CA LEU A 174 22.13 6.45 7.59
C LEU A 174 21.50 5.09 7.90
N ALA A 175 21.45 4.77 9.18
CA ALA A 175 20.75 3.62 9.74
C ALA A 175 19.66 4.14 10.68
N LEU A 176 18.53 3.46 10.71
CA LEU A 176 17.43 3.75 11.63
C LEU A 176 17.48 2.68 12.71
N GLU A 177 17.78 3.04 13.96
CA GLU A 177 17.91 2.11 15.07
C GLU A 177 16.73 2.28 16.03
N GLN A 178 16.06 1.18 16.39
CA GLN A 178 15.00 1.20 17.40
C GLN A 178 15.62 1.32 18.81
N GLU A 179 15.38 2.44 19.49
CA GLU A 179 15.88 2.72 20.85
C GLU A 179 14.88 2.30 21.94
N LYS A 180 13.59 2.28 21.62
CA LYS A 180 12.50 2.02 22.56
C LYS A 180 11.46 1.10 21.97
N GLU A 181 10.73 0.42 22.84
CA GLU A 181 9.55 -0.33 22.45
C GLU A 181 8.51 0.61 21.83
N PHE A 182 7.93 0.18 20.72
CA PHE A 182 7.00 0.98 19.93
C PHE A 182 5.57 0.73 20.38
N ASP A 183 4.95 1.73 21.00
CA ASP A 183 3.51 1.75 21.29
C ASP A 183 2.78 2.51 20.18
N TYR A 184 2.21 1.75 19.25
CA TYR A 184 1.55 2.30 18.07
C TYR A 184 0.41 3.26 18.42
N LYS A 185 -0.45 2.89 19.37
CA LYS A 185 -1.65 3.66 19.70
C LYS A 185 -1.25 4.98 20.35
N ARG A 186 -0.31 4.94 21.30
CA ARG A 186 0.22 6.15 21.95
C ARG A 186 0.93 7.05 20.95
N ALA A 187 1.73 6.49 20.06
CA ALA A 187 2.42 7.24 19.01
C ALA A 187 1.42 7.91 18.07
N LEU A 188 0.38 7.19 17.64
CA LEU A 188 -0.70 7.71 16.80
C LEU A 188 -1.43 8.88 17.47
N ILE A 189 -1.89 8.71 18.72
CA ILE A 189 -2.58 9.76 19.48
C ILE A 189 -1.72 11.03 19.52
N HIS A 190 -0.43 10.90 19.85
CA HIS A 190 0.47 12.04 19.93
C HIS A 190 0.63 12.77 18.57
N ILE A 191 0.66 12.03 17.46
CA ILE A 191 0.73 12.62 16.11
C ILE A 191 -0.57 13.34 15.76
N LEU A 192 -1.73 12.74 16.07
CA LEU A 192 -3.03 13.34 15.81
C LEU A 192 -3.25 14.59 16.68
N GLU A 193 -2.81 14.59 17.93
CA GLU A 193 -2.85 15.77 18.82
C GLU A 193 -1.96 16.90 18.29
N LYS A 194 -0.80 16.57 17.69
CA LYS A 194 0.02 17.57 17.00
C LYS A 194 -0.70 18.21 15.81
N TYR A 195 -1.52 17.44 15.09
CA TYR A 195 -2.35 17.96 14.00
C TYR A 195 -3.52 18.83 14.52
N ASP A 196 -4.23 18.36 15.56
CA ASP A 196 -5.33 19.10 16.20
C ASP A 196 -4.88 20.45 16.78
N ALA A 197 -3.61 20.54 17.19
CA ALA A 197 -3.01 21.77 17.72
C ALA A 197 -2.60 22.80 16.64
N ILE A 198 -2.77 22.52 15.34
CA ILE A 198 -2.45 23.46 14.27
C ILE A 198 -3.50 24.59 14.25
N GLU A 199 -3.06 25.84 14.32
CA GLU A 199 -3.96 27.00 14.21
C GLU A 199 -4.35 27.24 12.73
N ILE A 200 -5.59 26.93 12.37
CA ILE A 200 -6.11 27.00 10.98
C ILE A 200 -6.54 28.43 10.57
N ASP A 201 -6.65 29.34 11.53
CA ASP A 201 -7.28 30.65 11.35
C ASP A 201 -6.40 31.66 10.57
N ASN A 202 -5.11 31.38 10.38
CA ASN A 202 -4.20 32.24 9.64
C ASN A 202 -3.71 31.62 8.32
N ILE A 203 -4.35 31.97 7.19
CA ILE A 203 -3.99 31.38 5.89
C ILE A 203 -2.54 31.68 5.46
N SER A 204 -1.94 32.77 5.95
CA SER A 204 -0.59 33.20 5.55
C SER A 204 0.50 32.23 6.01
N GLU A 205 0.16 31.33 6.94
CA GLU A 205 1.08 30.33 7.48
C GLU A 205 1.11 29.04 6.65
N TYR A 206 0.14 28.83 5.76
CA TYR A 206 0.13 27.65 4.90
C TYR A 206 1.29 27.69 3.91
N ARG A 207 1.97 26.55 3.78
CA ARG A 207 3.13 26.42 2.90
C ARG A 207 2.79 26.76 1.44
N GLN A 208 1.58 26.44 0.98
CA GLN A 208 1.07 26.79 -0.35
C GLN A 208 1.10 28.30 -0.59
N ILE A 209 0.69 29.09 0.39
CA ILE A 209 0.62 30.55 0.27
C ILE A 209 2.03 31.11 0.22
N GLN A 210 2.91 30.67 1.11
CA GLN A 210 4.32 31.06 1.09
C GLN A 210 5.00 30.70 -0.24
N LEU A 211 4.74 29.51 -0.79
CA LEU A 211 5.27 29.12 -2.09
C LEU A 211 4.73 29.98 -3.24
N LEU A 212 3.46 30.41 -3.17
CA LEU A 212 2.88 31.36 -4.12
C LEU A 212 3.51 32.75 -4.00
N GLU A 213 3.78 33.22 -2.78
CA GLU A 213 4.51 34.48 -2.53
C GLU A 213 5.94 34.41 -3.08
N MET A 214 6.68 33.35 -2.77
CA MET A 214 8.03 33.12 -3.30
C MET A 214 8.02 33.07 -4.84
N LEU A 215 7.05 32.38 -5.45
CA LEU A 215 6.88 32.35 -6.90
C LEU A 215 6.58 33.74 -7.48
N ASN A 216 5.77 34.52 -6.77
CA ASN A 216 5.42 35.89 -7.13
C ASN A 216 6.65 36.82 -7.13
N GLU A 217 7.50 36.71 -6.11
CA GLU A 217 8.74 37.48 -5.98
C GLU A 217 9.74 37.17 -7.11
N VAL A 218 9.96 35.88 -7.40
CA VAL A 218 10.91 35.47 -8.46
C VAL A 218 10.32 35.58 -9.87
N SER A 219 9.06 36.01 -10.01
CA SER A 219 8.37 36.07 -11.31
C SER A 219 9.05 37.02 -12.31
N ALA A 220 9.61 38.13 -11.83
CA ALA A 220 10.30 39.13 -12.64
C ALA A 220 11.76 38.80 -12.95
N ASP A 221 12.35 37.80 -12.28
CA ASP A 221 13.76 37.43 -12.45
C ASP A 221 13.98 36.58 -13.72
N ASN A 222 14.37 37.22 -14.81
CA ASN A 222 14.62 36.53 -16.09
C ASN A 222 15.96 35.78 -16.16
N SER A 223 16.75 35.78 -15.09
CA SER A 223 17.99 35.01 -15.01
C SER A 223 17.74 33.49 -15.10
N GLU A 224 18.78 32.72 -15.39
CA GLU A 224 18.73 31.26 -15.34
C GLU A 224 18.36 30.76 -13.93
N HIS A 225 18.80 31.47 -12.90
CA HIS A 225 18.48 31.20 -11.50
C HIS A 225 17.00 31.41 -11.19
N GLY A 226 16.44 32.54 -11.63
CA GLY A 226 15.01 32.83 -11.50
C GLY A 226 14.14 31.84 -12.28
N LYS A 227 14.56 31.43 -13.49
CA LYS A 227 13.90 30.37 -14.26
C LYS A 227 13.88 29.04 -13.50
N TYR A 228 15.00 28.63 -12.94
CA TYR A 228 15.11 27.41 -12.14
C TYR A 228 14.14 27.43 -10.95
N TYR A 229 14.15 28.48 -10.13
CA TYR A 229 13.28 28.54 -8.96
C TYR A 229 11.79 28.62 -9.29
N ARG A 230 11.40 29.31 -10.38
CA ARG A 230 10.01 29.30 -10.83
C ARG A 230 9.51 27.89 -11.11
N GLU A 231 10.30 27.09 -11.82
CA GLU A 231 9.91 25.72 -12.14
C GLU A 231 9.89 24.83 -10.88
N GLU A 232 10.84 25.01 -9.96
CA GLU A 232 10.84 24.27 -8.69
C GLU A 232 9.66 24.63 -7.77
N PHE A 233 9.29 25.91 -7.67
CA PHE A 233 8.13 26.32 -6.87
C PHE A 233 6.81 25.84 -7.49
N LYS A 234 6.65 25.90 -8.82
CA LYS A 234 5.48 25.35 -9.51
C LYS A 234 5.29 23.86 -9.23
N LYS A 235 6.35 23.06 -9.33
CA LYS A 235 6.30 21.63 -9.02
C LYS A 235 5.87 21.39 -7.57
N LYS A 236 6.47 22.11 -6.62
CA LYS A 236 6.12 22.00 -5.19
C LYS A 236 4.65 22.38 -4.93
N LEU A 237 4.15 23.44 -5.58
CA LEU A 237 2.77 23.89 -5.47
C LEU A 237 1.77 22.86 -6.01
N ILE A 238 2.10 22.15 -7.08
CA ILE A 238 1.24 21.09 -7.62
C ILE A 238 1.25 19.87 -6.70
N ASN A 239 2.41 19.49 -6.16
CA ASN A 239 2.55 18.26 -5.38
C ASN A 239 2.01 18.37 -3.95
N ILE A 240 1.93 19.58 -3.38
CA ILE A 240 1.50 19.74 -2.00
C ILE A 240 0.05 19.31 -1.74
N ASN A 241 -0.84 19.38 -2.73
CA ASN A 241 -2.19 18.84 -2.57
C ASN A 241 -2.20 17.31 -2.58
N LYS A 242 -1.26 16.68 -3.31
CA LYS A 242 -1.02 15.23 -3.25
C LYS A 242 -0.49 14.81 -1.88
N TYR A 243 0.35 15.63 -1.24
CA TYR A 243 0.81 15.36 0.13
C TYR A 243 -0.35 15.38 1.12
N ARG A 244 -1.32 16.29 0.93
CA ARG A 244 -2.54 16.36 1.74
C ARG A 244 -3.39 15.10 1.58
N GLU A 245 -3.53 14.61 0.35
CA GLU A 245 -4.20 13.35 0.07
C GLU A 245 -3.52 12.18 0.81
N VAL A 246 -2.19 12.04 0.70
CA VAL A 246 -1.44 11.01 1.43
C VAL A 246 -1.67 11.11 2.95
N LEU A 247 -1.59 12.33 3.51
CA LEU A 247 -1.79 12.56 4.95
C LEU A 247 -3.15 12.02 5.43
N PHE A 248 -4.22 12.44 4.77
CA PHE A 248 -5.57 12.13 5.23
C PHE A 248 -6.02 10.72 4.86
N GLU A 249 -5.54 10.16 3.75
CA GLU A 249 -5.81 8.76 3.39
C GLU A 249 -5.10 7.77 4.33
N GLU A 250 -3.89 8.08 4.80
CA GLU A 250 -3.24 7.29 5.85
C GLU A 250 -4.06 7.33 7.14
N ILE A 251 -4.56 8.50 7.56
CA ILE A 251 -5.44 8.62 8.73
C ILE A 251 -6.75 7.85 8.52
N ALA A 252 -7.36 7.91 7.33
CA ALA A 252 -8.58 7.17 7.00
C ALA A 252 -8.37 5.65 7.08
N SER A 253 -7.25 5.14 6.56
CA SER A 253 -6.90 3.73 6.69
C SER A 253 -6.73 3.32 8.16
N ILE A 254 -6.09 4.17 8.96
CA ILE A 254 -5.90 3.92 10.39
C ILE A 254 -7.25 3.93 11.12
N MET A 255 -8.16 4.86 10.82
CA MET A 255 -9.53 4.85 11.36
C MET A 255 -10.23 3.52 11.07
N ALA A 256 -10.07 2.97 9.86
CA ALA A 256 -10.61 1.66 9.51
C ALA A 256 -9.96 0.52 10.31
N ASP A 257 -8.63 0.55 10.46
CA ASP A 257 -7.88 -0.47 11.21
C ASP A 257 -8.23 -0.49 12.71
N PHE A 258 -8.66 0.65 13.25
CA PHE A 258 -9.19 0.76 14.61
C PHE A 258 -10.70 0.51 14.71
N ASN A 259 -11.36 0.03 13.65
CA ASN A 259 -12.83 -0.18 13.62
C ASN A 259 -13.63 1.08 13.99
N TYR A 260 -13.15 2.26 13.57
CA TYR A 260 -13.90 3.49 13.75
C TYR A 260 -15.21 3.46 12.95
N ASP A 261 -16.23 4.11 13.52
CA ASP A 261 -17.60 4.09 13.01
C ASP A 261 -17.65 4.40 11.50
N ILE A 262 -18.36 3.56 10.76
CA ILE A 262 -18.35 3.61 9.29
C ILE A 262 -19.00 4.90 8.76
N GLU A 263 -20.05 5.41 9.40
CA GLU A 263 -20.71 6.66 9.00
C GLU A 263 -19.78 7.85 9.23
N LYS A 264 -19.08 7.88 10.37
CA LYS A 264 -18.06 8.90 10.65
C LYS A 264 -16.89 8.85 9.67
N ARG A 265 -16.44 7.65 9.29
CA ARG A 265 -15.41 7.50 8.24
C ARG A 265 -15.88 8.04 6.88
N TYR A 266 -17.14 7.80 6.50
CA TYR A 266 -17.71 8.37 5.27
C TYR A 266 -17.79 9.91 5.33
N ILE A 267 -18.19 10.48 6.47
CA ILE A 267 -18.19 11.93 6.67
C ILE A 267 -16.78 12.48 6.51
N TYR A 268 -15.80 11.89 7.18
CA TYR A 268 -14.38 12.26 7.10
C TYR A 268 -13.87 12.26 5.64
N GLN A 269 -14.11 11.18 4.89
CA GLN A 269 -13.76 11.09 3.47
C GLN A 269 -14.43 12.18 2.62
N GLY A 270 -15.71 12.47 2.87
CA GLY A 270 -16.41 13.56 2.20
C GLY A 270 -15.77 14.93 2.46
N ARG A 271 -15.33 15.20 3.69
CA ARG A 271 -14.64 16.44 4.06
C ARG A 271 -13.27 16.56 3.39
N ILE A 272 -12.49 15.48 3.33
CA ILE A 272 -11.19 15.43 2.64
C ILE A 272 -11.38 15.78 1.16
N LYS A 273 -12.34 15.15 0.49
CA LYS A 273 -12.61 15.40 -0.92
C LYS A 273 -12.97 16.87 -1.19
N ASN A 274 -13.84 17.44 -0.36
CA ASN A 274 -14.20 18.85 -0.46
C ASN A 274 -12.98 19.78 -0.27
N LEU A 275 -12.16 19.52 0.75
CA LEU A 275 -10.95 20.31 1.00
C LEU A 275 -9.95 20.23 -0.16
N TYR A 276 -9.78 19.04 -0.74
CA TYR A 276 -8.93 18.82 -1.90
C TYR A 276 -9.37 19.68 -3.10
N GLU A 277 -10.67 19.66 -3.42
CA GLU A 277 -11.25 20.45 -4.52
C GLU A 277 -11.07 21.97 -4.28
N LEU A 278 -11.25 22.43 -3.03
CA LEU A 278 -11.04 23.83 -2.67
C LEU A 278 -9.57 24.26 -2.87
N TRP A 279 -8.62 23.44 -2.40
CA TRP A 279 -7.19 23.74 -2.56
C TRP A 279 -6.73 23.69 -4.02
N ASP A 280 -7.18 22.71 -4.80
CA ASP A 280 -6.85 22.62 -6.23
C ASP A 280 -7.32 23.86 -6.97
N ASN A 281 -8.58 24.27 -6.76
CA ASN A 281 -9.13 25.48 -7.36
C ASN A 281 -8.33 26.73 -6.94
N TYR A 282 -8.01 26.85 -5.65
CA TYR A 282 -7.24 27.98 -5.13
C TYR A 282 -5.84 28.04 -5.77
N ILE A 283 -5.13 26.91 -5.81
CA ILE A 283 -3.78 26.82 -6.38
C ILE A 283 -3.82 27.15 -7.87
N MET A 284 -4.72 26.55 -8.65
CA MET A 284 -4.80 26.77 -10.09
C MET A 284 -5.04 28.25 -10.44
N VAL A 285 -5.97 28.91 -9.74
CA VAL A 285 -6.27 30.33 -9.96
C VAL A 285 -5.08 31.21 -9.59
N ASN A 286 -4.44 30.93 -8.47
CA ASN A 286 -3.39 31.80 -7.94
C ASN A 286 -1.99 31.52 -8.52
N LEU A 287 -1.72 30.31 -9.02
CA LEU A 287 -0.49 29.95 -9.71
C LEU A 287 -0.26 30.83 -10.94
N VAL A 288 -1.32 31.09 -11.71
CA VAL A 288 -1.29 31.97 -12.89
C VAL A 288 -1.02 33.43 -12.48
N LYS A 289 -1.61 33.88 -11.36
CA LYS A 289 -1.39 35.24 -10.84
C LYS A 289 0.04 35.40 -10.32
N ALA A 290 0.54 34.45 -9.53
CA ALA A 290 1.89 34.44 -8.98
C ALA A 290 2.94 34.39 -10.08
N SER A 291 2.75 33.55 -11.10
CA SER A 291 3.64 33.49 -12.26
C SER A 291 3.74 34.81 -13.04
N ARG A 292 2.80 35.74 -12.84
CA ARG A 292 2.76 37.07 -13.47
C ARG A 292 3.14 38.21 -12.51
N GLY A 293 3.56 37.91 -11.28
CA GLY A 293 3.89 38.92 -10.28
C GLY A 293 2.66 39.67 -9.75
N ARG A 294 1.47 39.06 -9.79
CA ARG A 294 0.18 39.68 -9.40
C ARG A 294 -0.54 38.92 -8.29
N PHE A 295 0.13 37.98 -7.63
CA PHE A 295 -0.44 37.31 -6.49
C PHE A 295 -0.41 38.23 -5.27
N ILE A 296 -1.53 38.25 -4.56
CA ILE A 296 -1.70 38.92 -3.27
C ILE A 296 -2.33 37.85 -2.39
N ALA A 297 -1.69 37.55 -1.25
CA ALA A 297 -2.21 36.57 -0.31
C ALA A 297 -3.62 36.99 0.14
N CYS A 298 -4.56 36.06 0.04
CA CYS A 298 -5.93 36.28 0.50
C CYS A 298 -6.44 35.06 1.25
N ASN A 299 -7.11 35.33 2.38
CA ASN A 299 -7.78 34.31 3.17
C ASN A 299 -8.96 33.73 2.39
N SER A 300 -9.04 32.41 2.39
CA SER A 300 -10.21 31.66 1.93
C SER A 300 -10.90 31.10 3.16
N ASN A 301 -11.99 31.76 3.58
CA ASN A 301 -12.80 31.30 4.71
C ASN A 301 -13.36 29.89 4.47
N GLU A 302 -13.60 29.52 3.21
CA GLU A 302 -14.08 28.19 2.83
C GLU A 302 -13.02 27.11 3.07
N ILE A 303 -11.74 27.38 2.76
CA ILE A 303 -10.64 26.45 3.02
C ILE A 303 -10.43 26.28 4.52
N SER A 304 -10.36 27.38 5.27
CA SER A 304 -10.20 27.33 6.73
C SER A 304 -11.38 26.60 7.39
N ALA A 305 -12.62 26.82 6.94
CA ALA A 305 -13.77 26.08 7.44
C ALA A 305 -13.69 24.57 7.13
N ALA A 306 -13.26 24.20 5.92
CA ALA A 306 -13.12 22.79 5.55
C ALA A 306 -11.99 22.08 6.32
N GLU A 307 -10.85 22.74 6.56
CA GLU A 307 -9.78 22.19 7.41
C GLU A 307 -10.26 22.05 8.87
N ASN A 308 -11.01 23.03 9.40
CA ASN A 308 -11.60 22.97 10.74
C ASN A 308 -12.59 21.80 10.88
N ASP A 309 -13.42 21.54 9.86
CA ASP A 309 -14.29 20.37 9.85
C ASP A 309 -13.49 19.07 9.97
N ILE A 310 -12.38 18.95 9.24
CA ILE A 310 -11.49 17.77 9.31
C ILE A 310 -10.82 17.65 10.69
N GLN A 311 -10.36 18.77 11.28
CA GLN A 311 -9.83 18.77 12.65
C GLN A 311 -10.87 18.26 13.65
N ASN A 312 -12.13 18.67 13.54
CA ASN A 312 -13.21 18.19 14.40
C ASN A 312 -13.41 16.67 14.28
N GLU A 313 -13.34 16.11 13.07
CA GLU A 313 -13.42 14.66 12.87
C GLU A 313 -12.20 13.93 13.45
N ILE A 314 -10.99 14.47 13.28
CA ILE A 314 -9.76 13.92 13.87
C ILE A 314 -9.83 13.96 15.40
N LYS A 315 -10.32 15.06 15.99
CA LYS A 315 -10.54 15.18 17.43
C LYS A 315 -11.53 14.15 17.95
N ALA A 316 -12.64 13.94 17.25
CA ALA A 316 -13.59 12.88 17.58
C ALA A 316 -12.97 11.48 17.49
N PHE A 317 -12.00 11.27 16.60
CA PHE A 317 -11.23 10.02 16.52
C PHE A 317 -10.20 9.89 17.66
N ILE A 318 -9.51 10.97 18.04
CA ILE A 318 -8.62 10.99 19.22
C ILE A 318 -9.40 10.59 20.48
N GLU A 319 -10.58 11.19 20.70
CA GLU A 319 -11.44 10.82 21.83
C GLU A 319 -11.85 9.35 21.81
N TYR A 320 -12.13 8.81 20.63
CA TYR A 320 -12.43 7.39 20.45
C TYR A 320 -11.24 6.51 20.83
N LEU A 321 -10.02 6.89 20.41
CA LEU A 321 -8.80 6.17 20.76
C LEU A 321 -8.60 6.16 22.28
N TYR A 322 -8.80 7.28 22.97
CA TYR A 322 -8.71 7.34 24.43
C TYR A 322 -9.74 6.44 25.13
N LYS A 323 -11.00 6.44 24.67
CA LYS A 323 -12.10 5.66 25.28
C LYS A 323 -11.93 4.15 25.12
N ASN A 324 -11.27 3.69 24.05
CA ASN A 324 -11.13 2.27 23.75
C ASN A 324 -9.74 1.75 24.16
N GLU A 325 -9.49 1.62 25.47
CA GLU A 325 -8.21 1.10 26.02
C GLU A 325 -7.86 -0.33 25.54
N ASN A 326 -8.85 -1.11 25.12
CA ASN A 326 -8.69 -2.54 24.77
C ASN A 326 -8.33 -2.84 23.30
N ILE A 327 -8.18 -1.84 22.43
CA ILE A 327 -7.59 -2.06 21.10
C ILE A 327 -6.06 -2.02 21.22
N SER A 328 -5.51 -2.81 22.14
CA SER A 328 -4.08 -3.11 22.24
C SER A 328 -3.85 -4.47 21.59
N ASP A 329 -3.26 -4.49 20.39
CA ASP A 329 -2.63 -5.62 19.66
C ASP A 329 -3.20 -7.07 19.76
N ASN A 330 -4.39 -7.27 20.33
CA ASN A 330 -5.00 -8.56 20.65
C ASN A 330 -6.38 -8.76 20.01
N GLU A 331 -6.91 -7.78 19.25
CA GLU A 331 -8.18 -7.96 18.53
C GLU A 331 -8.05 -8.70 17.19
N ASN A 332 -6.93 -9.39 16.94
CA ASN A 332 -6.89 -10.55 16.03
C ASN A 332 -7.23 -11.88 16.76
N LYS A 333 -7.70 -11.83 18.01
CA LYS A 333 -8.12 -13.00 18.79
C LYS A 333 -9.54 -12.93 19.35
N ASN A 334 -10.47 -12.23 18.69
CA ASN A 334 -11.85 -12.74 18.67
C ASN A 334 -11.89 -13.96 17.75
N LYS A 335 -11.25 -15.04 18.23
CA LYS A 335 -11.52 -16.40 17.77
C LYS A 335 -13.01 -16.59 17.96
N ILE A 336 -13.77 -16.56 16.87
CA ILE A 336 -14.79 -17.59 16.70
C ILE A 336 -14.03 -18.88 16.94
N LYS A 337 -14.20 -19.46 18.13
CA LYS A 337 -13.76 -20.82 18.41
C LYS A 337 -14.67 -21.68 17.55
N ASP A 338 -14.18 -22.01 16.36
CA ASP A 338 -14.57 -23.14 15.56
C ASP A 338 -13.45 -23.26 14.53
N GLU A 339 -12.78 -24.40 14.47
CA GLU A 339 -11.64 -24.63 13.59
C GLU A 339 -12.16 -25.18 12.27
N ILE A 340 -11.80 -24.56 11.14
CA ILE A 340 -12.04 -25.14 9.80
C ILE A 340 -11.42 -26.53 9.77
N THR A 341 -12.23 -27.56 9.57
CA THR A 341 -11.75 -28.97 9.55
C THR A 341 -11.07 -29.32 8.22
N TYR A 342 -11.42 -28.60 7.16
CA TYR A 342 -10.86 -28.73 5.82
C TYR A 342 -9.40 -28.27 5.71
N GLU A 343 -8.66 -28.88 4.79
CA GLU A 343 -7.26 -28.53 4.53
C GLU A 343 -7.15 -27.13 3.92
N LYS A 344 -6.23 -26.32 4.45
CA LYS A 344 -5.93 -24.96 3.98
C LYS A 344 -4.64 -24.97 3.16
N ILE A 345 -4.73 -24.53 1.91
CA ILE A 345 -3.61 -24.44 0.97
C ILE A 345 -3.23 -22.96 0.82
N ASN A 346 -1.92 -22.67 0.75
CA ASN A 346 -1.36 -21.32 0.60
C ASN A 346 -1.81 -20.31 1.67
N ASN A 347 -1.94 -20.77 2.93
CA ASN A 347 -2.40 -19.95 4.04
C ASN A 347 -1.28 -19.48 4.99
N GLY A 348 -0.03 -19.37 4.53
CA GLY A 348 1.10 -18.94 5.36
C GLY A 348 0.92 -17.56 6.00
N ASP A 349 0.19 -16.68 5.33
CA ASP A 349 -0.11 -15.31 5.77
C ASP A 349 -1.37 -15.20 6.65
N GLY A 350 -2.04 -16.32 6.95
CA GLY A 350 -3.25 -16.34 7.79
C GLY A 350 -4.47 -15.68 7.14
N ILE A 351 -4.58 -15.73 5.81
CA ILE A 351 -5.70 -15.17 5.03
C ILE A 351 -7.01 -15.89 5.32
N ILE A 352 -6.97 -17.19 5.56
CA ILE A 352 -8.12 -18.07 5.74
C ILE A 352 -8.35 -18.32 7.24
N TYR A 353 -9.55 -17.96 7.71
CA TYR A 353 -10.04 -18.26 9.05
C TYR A 353 -11.57 -18.40 9.07
N GLY A 354 -12.15 -18.78 10.21
CA GLY A 354 -13.57 -19.05 10.35
C GLY A 354 -13.81 -20.51 10.73
N ASN A 355 -14.93 -21.07 10.29
CA ASN A 355 -15.35 -22.45 10.53
C ASN A 355 -16.01 -23.07 9.30
N ASP A 356 -16.41 -24.33 9.37
CA ASP A 356 -16.99 -25.04 8.21
C ASP A 356 -18.33 -24.43 7.75
N GLU A 357 -19.10 -23.80 8.65
CA GLU A 357 -20.31 -23.07 8.29
C GLU A 357 -20.02 -21.73 7.59
N LYS A 358 -18.89 -21.10 7.93
CA LYS A 358 -18.49 -19.77 7.50
C LYS A 358 -16.97 -19.67 7.34
N ILE A 359 -16.49 -19.89 6.13
CA ILE A 359 -15.08 -19.76 5.76
C ILE A 359 -14.82 -18.35 5.24
N ILE A 360 -13.82 -17.67 5.81
CA ILE A 360 -13.50 -16.28 5.51
C ILE A 360 -12.10 -16.20 4.91
N PHE A 361 -12.00 -15.54 3.75
CA PHE A 361 -10.75 -15.12 3.13
C PHE A 361 -10.61 -13.62 3.33
N ASN A 362 -9.61 -13.19 4.11
CA ASN A 362 -9.41 -11.79 4.46
C ASN A 362 -8.08 -11.28 3.88
N PHE A 363 -8.16 -10.67 2.71
CA PHE A 363 -7.03 -10.01 2.09
C PHE A 363 -6.84 -8.64 2.75
N ASN A 364 -5.69 -8.45 3.38
CA ASN A 364 -5.35 -7.23 4.13
C ASN A 364 -4.69 -6.14 3.26
N GLY A 365 -4.60 -6.36 1.94
CA GLY A 365 -3.97 -5.42 1.01
C GLY A 365 -2.45 -5.36 1.05
N LYS A 366 -1.75 -6.29 1.72
CA LYS A 366 -0.26 -6.30 1.77
C LYS A 366 0.39 -6.83 0.49
N ARG A 367 -0.19 -7.86 -0.13
CA ARG A 367 0.28 -8.43 -1.40
C ARG A 367 -0.89 -9.01 -2.21
N THR A 368 -0.63 -9.30 -3.47
CA THR A 368 -1.53 -10.08 -4.33
C THR A 368 -1.27 -11.57 -4.16
N TYR A 369 -2.32 -12.39 -4.28
CA TYR A 369 -2.24 -13.84 -4.17
C TYR A 369 -2.73 -14.44 -5.49
N ASN A 370 -1.81 -14.84 -6.35
CA ASN A 370 -2.13 -15.18 -7.73
C ASN A 370 -1.93 -16.68 -8.02
N TRP A 371 -2.49 -17.14 -9.15
CA TRP A 371 -2.36 -18.49 -9.68
C TRP A 371 -2.26 -18.39 -11.21
N TRP A 372 -1.15 -17.84 -11.69
CA TRP A 372 -0.85 -17.72 -13.13
C TRP A 372 0.48 -18.38 -13.50
N ILE A 373 1.52 -18.15 -12.70
CA ILE A 373 2.87 -18.69 -12.91
C ILE A 373 3.16 -19.72 -11.81
N GLU A 374 3.11 -19.27 -10.56
CA GLU A 374 3.13 -20.11 -9.37
C GLU A 374 1.78 -20.02 -8.66
N ASP A 375 1.43 -21.07 -7.94
CA ASP A 375 0.19 -21.12 -7.19
C ASP A 375 0.39 -20.54 -5.78
N GLU A 376 0.08 -19.27 -5.62
CA GLU A 376 0.05 -18.58 -4.33
C GLU A 376 -1.38 -18.28 -3.85
N ALA A 377 -2.41 -18.70 -4.62
CA ALA A 377 -3.80 -18.39 -4.30
C ALA A 377 -4.25 -19.21 -3.08
N PRO A 378 -4.77 -18.56 -2.00
CA PRO A 378 -5.28 -19.26 -0.84
C PRO A 378 -6.50 -20.10 -1.21
N LYS A 379 -6.54 -21.35 -0.70
CA LYS A 379 -7.66 -22.28 -0.92
C LYS A 379 -8.03 -23.07 0.32
N VAL A 380 -9.26 -23.54 0.36
CA VAL A 380 -9.74 -24.56 1.30
C VAL A 380 -10.18 -25.77 0.49
N LYS A 381 -9.52 -26.92 0.65
CA LYS A 381 -9.86 -28.16 -0.05
C LYS A 381 -10.98 -28.89 0.68
N ILE A 382 -12.10 -29.08 0.01
CA ILE A 382 -13.33 -29.68 0.57
C ILE A 382 -13.40 -31.17 0.24
N TYR A 383 -13.04 -31.55 -0.99
CA TYR A 383 -13.12 -32.92 -1.48
C TYR A 383 -11.86 -33.30 -2.26
N SER A 384 -11.49 -34.58 -2.16
CA SER A 384 -10.41 -35.19 -2.95
C SER A 384 -10.74 -36.68 -3.13
N GLY A 385 -10.89 -37.15 -4.37
CA GLY A 385 -11.30 -38.54 -4.61
C GLY A 385 -11.70 -38.83 -6.05
N HIS A 386 -12.26 -40.02 -6.28
CA HIS A 386 -12.81 -40.46 -7.57
C HIS A 386 -14.33 -40.35 -7.60
N ILE A 387 -14.88 -39.96 -8.74
CA ILE A 387 -16.32 -40.03 -9.00
C ILE A 387 -16.66 -41.42 -9.53
N GLU A 388 -17.49 -42.17 -8.79
CA GLU A 388 -17.99 -43.48 -9.22
C GLU A 388 -18.91 -43.37 -10.47
N ASN A 389 -19.03 -44.47 -11.22
CA ASN A 389 -19.88 -44.51 -12.41
C ASN A 389 -21.35 -44.21 -12.06
N ASN A 390 -21.94 -43.22 -12.76
CA ASN A 390 -23.31 -42.70 -12.54
C ASN A 390 -23.51 -41.89 -11.23
N SER A 391 -22.43 -41.49 -10.55
CA SER A 391 -22.50 -40.56 -9.41
C SER A 391 -22.10 -39.14 -9.84
N ASN A 392 -22.45 -38.14 -9.04
CA ASN A 392 -22.05 -36.76 -9.24
C ASN A 392 -21.70 -36.11 -7.92
N ILE A 393 -20.77 -35.16 -7.94
CA ILE A 393 -20.48 -34.33 -6.77
C ILE A 393 -21.17 -33.00 -6.98
N LYS A 394 -22.02 -32.61 -6.04
CA LYS A 394 -22.69 -31.31 -6.05
C LYS A 394 -22.26 -30.47 -4.87
N ILE A 395 -21.74 -29.27 -5.16
CA ILE A 395 -21.33 -28.30 -4.14
C ILE A 395 -22.18 -27.05 -4.26
N ASN A 396 -22.80 -26.68 -3.14
CA ASN A 396 -23.57 -25.45 -3.01
C ASN A 396 -22.87 -24.52 -2.03
N THR A 397 -22.78 -23.22 -2.32
CA THR A 397 -22.25 -22.24 -1.37
C THR A 397 -22.82 -20.85 -1.63
N CYS A 398 -22.87 -20.05 -0.57
CA CYS A 398 -23.20 -18.63 -0.64
C CYS A 398 -21.93 -17.78 -0.50
N ILE A 399 -21.60 -17.00 -1.53
CA ILE A 399 -20.46 -16.10 -1.56
C ILE A 399 -20.92 -14.67 -1.31
N GLU A 400 -20.29 -14.00 -0.34
CA GLU A 400 -20.47 -12.58 -0.05
C GLU A 400 -19.11 -11.87 -0.11
N ILE A 401 -19.03 -10.79 -0.88
CA ILE A 401 -17.81 -10.01 -1.07
C ILE A 401 -17.98 -8.66 -0.36
N VAL A 402 -17.07 -8.35 0.56
CA VAL A 402 -17.01 -7.09 1.31
C VAL A 402 -15.72 -6.37 0.93
N ARG A 403 -15.85 -5.20 0.29
CA ARG A 403 -14.73 -4.30 -0.07
C ARG A 403 -14.83 -3.01 0.73
N ASP A 404 -13.67 -2.45 1.10
CA ASP A 404 -13.59 -1.16 1.81
C ASP A 404 -13.76 0.04 0.87
N THR A 405 -13.72 -0.15 -0.45
CA THR A 405 -13.79 0.90 -1.48
C THR A 405 -14.67 0.49 -2.67
N VAL A 406 -15.36 1.47 -3.27
CA VAL A 406 -16.29 1.30 -4.42
C VAL A 406 -15.56 1.45 -5.78
N SER A 407 -14.24 1.62 -5.77
CA SER A 407 -13.46 1.79 -7.00
C SER A 407 -13.38 0.47 -7.78
N GLN A 408 -14.04 0.40 -8.93
CA GLN A 408 -13.93 -0.67 -9.93
C GLN A 408 -12.49 -0.87 -10.50
N TYR A 409 -11.54 -0.03 -10.08
CA TYR A 409 -10.14 -0.06 -10.51
C TYR A 409 -9.15 -0.47 -9.40
N GLU A 410 -9.63 -0.78 -8.19
CA GLU A 410 -8.80 -1.25 -7.07
C GLU A 410 -8.85 -2.78 -6.97
N GLY A 411 -7.70 -3.42 -7.17
CA GLY A 411 -7.45 -4.86 -6.95
C GLY A 411 -8.45 -5.83 -7.59
N MET A 412 -7.99 -6.58 -8.58
CA MET A 412 -8.82 -7.61 -9.17
C MET A 412 -8.95 -8.80 -8.20
N LEU A 413 -10.15 -9.36 -8.11
CA LEU A 413 -10.48 -10.51 -7.28
C LEU A 413 -11.14 -11.56 -8.18
N GLN A 414 -10.71 -12.81 -8.04
CA GLN A 414 -11.39 -13.98 -8.56
C GLN A 414 -11.72 -14.89 -7.39
N THR A 415 -12.98 -15.29 -7.23
CA THR A 415 -13.40 -16.11 -6.09
C THR A 415 -14.49 -17.09 -6.47
N GLY A 416 -14.44 -18.30 -5.93
CA GLY A 416 -15.42 -19.34 -6.25
C GLY A 416 -14.96 -20.73 -5.85
N ILE A 417 -15.49 -21.71 -6.56
CA ILE A 417 -15.14 -23.13 -6.42
C ILE A 417 -14.02 -23.44 -7.43
N TYR A 418 -12.90 -23.96 -6.94
CA TYR A 418 -11.83 -24.49 -7.80
C TYR A 418 -11.99 -25.99 -7.96
N ILE A 419 -11.61 -26.51 -9.12
CA ILE A 419 -11.61 -27.94 -9.45
C ILE A 419 -10.27 -28.26 -10.08
N HIS A 420 -9.57 -29.25 -9.57
CA HIS A 420 -8.36 -29.76 -10.17
C HIS A 420 -8.54 -31.23 -10.54
N THR A 421 -8.31 -31.55 -11.81
CA THR A 421 -8.41 -32.91 -12.34
C THR A 421 -7.02 -33.54 -12.43
N TYR A 422 -6.83 -34.69 -11.79
CA TYR A 422 -5.52 -35.36 -11.76
C TYR A 422 -5.16 -35.99 -13.12
N ALA A 423 -6.15 -36.45 -13.89
CA ALA A 423 -5.95 -37.20 -15.13
C ALA A 423 -5.23 -36.39 -16.23
N ASP A 424 -5.54 -35.09 -16.32
CA ASP A 424 -4.95 -34.19 -17.31
C ASP A 424 -4.25 -32.97 -16.70
N ASN A 425 -4.10 -32.96 -15.36
CA ASN A 425 -3.46 -31.92 -14.57
C ASN A 425 -4.02 -30.52 -14.89
N ARG A 426 -5.36 -30.38 -14.89
CA ARG A 426 -6.03 -29.12 -15.24
C ARG A 426 -6.74 -28.51 -14.04
N ASN A 427 -6.73 -27.19 -14.00
CA ASN A 427 -7.41 -26.38 -13.00
C ASN A 427 -8.54 -25.58 -13.64
N TYR A 428 -9.72 -25.67 -13.03
CA TYR A 428 -10.92 -24.94 -13.41
C TYR A 428 -11.40 -24.09 -12.25
N ILE A 429 -12.03 -22.96 -12.58
CA ILE A 429 -12.58 -22.02 -11.61
C ILE A 429 -14.02 -21.71 -12.00
N CYS A 430 -14.96 -22.04 -11.12
CA CYS A 430 -16.36 -21.68 -11.23
C CYS A 430 -16.66 -20.60 -10.19
N GLY A 431 -16.89 -19.36 -10.61
CA GLY A 431 -17.02 -18.27 -9.64
C GLY A 431 -17.24 -16.89 -10.24
N PHE A 432 -16.60 -15.92 -9.61
CA PHE A 432 -16.74 -14.50 -9.87
C PHE A 432 -15.38 -13.87 -10.14
N GLU A 433 -15.35 -12.95 -11.09
CA GLU A 433 -14.24 -12.03 -11.32
C GLU A 433 -14.73 -10.57 -11.14
N GLY A 434 -14.06 -9.83 -10.26
CA GLY A 434 -14.45 -8.48 -9.90
C GLY A 434 -15.77 -8.42 -9.10
N ASN A 435 -16.61 -7.44 -9.41
CA ASN A 435 -17.96 -7.28 -8.85
C ASN A 435 -19.06 -7.59 -9.88
N GLU A 436 -18.69 -8.05 -11.07
CA GLU A 436 -19.59 -8.01 -12.21
C GLU A 436 -19.64 -9.35 -12.95
N LYS A 437 -18.56 -10.14 -13.03
CA LYS A 437 -18.52 -11.23 -14.01
C LYS A 437 -18.59 -12.62 -13.38
N TRP A 438 -19.58 -13.42 -13.77
CA TRP A 438 -19.53 -14.87 -13.61
C TRP A 438 -18.48 -15.45 -14.53
N ILE A 439 -17.74 -16.44 -14.05
CA ILE A 439 -16.67 -17.09 -14.81
C ILE A 439 -16.73 -18.61 -14.71
N LEU A 440 -16.41 -19.26 -15.83
CA LEU A 440 -15.89 -20.62 -15.88
C LEU A 440 -14.55 -20.56 -16.61
N ASP A 441 -13.47 -20.50 -15.84
CA ASP A 441 -12.13 -20.24 -16.35
C ASP A 441 -11.25 -21.49 -16.21
N ARG A 442 -10.40 -21.73 -17.22
CA ARG A 442 -9.31 -22.69 -17.13
C ARG A 442 -8.05 -21.89 -16.90
N VAL A 443 -7.35 -22.15 -15.79
CA VAL A 443 -6.14 -21.40 -15.43
C VAL A 443 -5.15 -21.38 -16.61
N GLY A 444 -4.94 -20.19 -17.19
CA GLY A 444 -4.04 -19.96 -18.34
C GLY A 444 -4.69 -19.76 -19.72
N TYR A 445 -6.02 -19.70 -19.84
CA TYR A 445 -6.76 -19.45 -21.10
C TYR A 445 -7.90 -18.44 -20.89
N ASP A 446 -8.40 -17.79 -21.95
CA ASP A 446 -9.54 -16.86 -21.87
C ASP A 446 -10.88 -17.62 -21.67
N GLY A 447 -11.73 -17.17 -20.74
CA GLY A 447 -12.97 -17.83 -20.32
C GLY A 447 -14.29 -17.23 -20.87
N LEU A 448 -15.43 -17.73 -20.37
CA LEU A 448 -16.79 -17.23 -20.67
C LEU A 448 -17.31 -16.31 -19.54
N TYR A 449 -18.05 -15.25 -19.86
CA TYR A 449 -18.41 -14.15 -18.93
C TYR A 449 -19.91 -13.73 -18.97
N LEU A 450 -20.47 -13.26 -17.83
CA LEU A 450 -21.85 -12.70 -17.69
C LEU A 450 -21.96 -11.69 -16.50
N ASP A 451 -22.70 -10.56 -16.59
CA ASP A 451 -22.72 -9.42 -15.63
C ASP A 451 -23.75 -9.47 -14.44
N ILE A 452 -23.40 -9.48 -13.11
CA ILE A 452 -24.35 -9.30 -11.93
C ILE A 452 -23.70 -9.02 -10.49
N ASN A 453 -24.52 -8.48 -9.54
CA ASN A 453 -24.52 -8.17 -8.05
C ASN A 453 -23.60 -8.83 -6.97
N ASN A 454 -23.23 -8.08 -5.91
CA ASN A 454 -22.37 -8.43 -4.73
C ASN A 454 -22.67 -9.66 -3.81
N LYS A 455 -23.80 -10.36 -3.93
CA LYS A 455 -24.11 -11.58 -3.12
C LYS A 455 -24.58 -12.68 -4.05
N TYR A 456 -24.01 -13.86 -3.88
CA TYR A 456 -24.18 -14.94 -4.84
C TYR A 456 -24.46 -16.28 -4.16
N GLU A 457 -25.47 -17.00 -4.64
CA GLU A 457 -25.68 -18.41 -4.31
C GLU A 457 -25.34 -19.23 -5.57
N ILE A 458 -24.39 -20.15 -5.43
CA ILE A 458 -23.84 -20.92 -6.54
C ILE A 458 -23.96 -22.42 -6.30
N SER A 459 -24.10 -23.17 -7.38
CA SER A 459 -24.06 -24.63 -7.39
C SER A 459 -23.15 -25.12 -8.50
N VAL A 460 -22.23 -26.02 -8.16
CA VAL A 460 -21.36 -26.72 -9.13
C VAL A 460 -21.67 -28.20 -9.03
N GLU A 461 -22.03 -28.81 -10.14
CA GLU A 461 -22.20 -30.25 -10.28
C GLU A 461 -21.09 -30.81 -11.15
N ILE A 462 -20.43 -31.86 -10.67
CA ILE A 462 -19.28 -32.49 -11.31
C ILE A 462 -19.63 -33.94 -11.56
N THR A 463 -19.55 -34.34 -12.83
CA THR A 463 -19.67 -35.73 -13.28
C THR A 463 -18.31 -36.20 -13.78
N GLN A 464 -18.21 -37.47 -14.21
CA GLN A 464 -16.98 -38.00 -14.79
C GLN A 464 -16.49 -37.25 -16.05
N SER A 465 -17.41 -36.61 -16.78
CA SER A 465 -17.10 -36.02 -18.09
C SER A 465 -17.47 -34.56 -18.24
N GLU A 466 -18.17 -33.97 -17.27
CA GLU A 466 -18.68 -32.60 -17.36
C GLU A 466 -18.77 -31.93 -15.99
N VAL A 467 -18.38 -30.66 -15.94
CA VAL A 467 -18.66 -29.71 -14.86
C VAL A 467 -19.79 -28.79 -15.31
N ILE A 468 -20.83 -28.66 -14.49
CA ILE A 468 -21.98 -27.79 -14.73
C ILE A 468 -22.05 -26.74 -13.63
N PHE A 469 -21.97 -25.48 -14.03
CA PHE A 469 -22.04 -24.34 -13.11
C PHE A 469 -23.40 -23.66 -13.19
N ARG A 470 -24.04 -23.48 -12.03
CA ARG A 470 -25.38 -22.92 -11.90
C ARG A 470 -25.40 -21.76 -10.90
N LYS A 471 -26.23 -20.76 -11.20
CA LYS A 471 -26.65 -19.77 -10.20
C LYS A 471 -27.94 -20.24 -9.52
N VAL A 472 -28.09 -19.94 -8.24
CA VAL A 472 -29.30 -20.23 -7.47
C VAL A 472 -30.07 -18.94 -7.24
N VAL A 473 -31.35 -18.91 -7.61
CA VAL A 473 -32.23 -17.75 -7.40
C VAL A 473 -33.54 -18.25 -6.80
N LYS A 474 -33.83 -17.87 -5.56
CA LYS A 474 -35.07 -18.27 -4.84
C LYS A 474 -35.29 -19.80 -4.86
N GLN A 475 -34.23 -20.57 -4.63
CA GLN A 475 -34.21 -22.06 -4.63
C GLN A 475 -34.26 -22.73 -6.01
N ASP A 476 -34.44 -21.98 -7.10
CA ASP A 476 -34.31 -22.52 -8.46
C ASP A 476 -32.86 -22.43 -8.95
N GLU A 477 -32.39 -23.49 -9.63
CA GLU A 477 -31.04 -23.55 -10.20
C GLU A 477 -31.07 -23.29 -11.71
N TYR A 478 -30.24 -22.35 -12.16
CA TYR A 478 -30.13 -21.97 -13.56
C TYR A 478 -28.71 -22.27 -14.05
N GLN A 479 -28.57 -23.17 -15.00
CA GLN A 479 -27.29 -23.45 -15.64
C GLN A 479 -26.77 -22.21 -16.37
N ILE A 480 -25.52 -21.84 -16.06
CA ILE A 480 -24.82 -20.70 -16.65
C ILE A 480 -23.78 -21.20 -17.65
N PHE A 481 -22.93 -22.14 -17.23
CA PHE A 481 -21.87 -22.71 -18.06
C PHE A 481 -21.81 -24.23 -17.90
N SER A 482 -21.30 -24.93 -18.91
CA SER A 482 -20.83 -26.30 -18.76
C SER A 482 -19.52 -26.50 -19.50
N GLN A 483 -18.68 -27.41 -18.99
CA GLN A 483 -17.35 -27.68 -19.53
C GLN A 483 -17.05 -29.16 -19.43
N LYS A 484 -16.56 -29.75 -20.54
CA LYS A 484 -16.07 -31.13 -20.52
C LYS A 484 -14.79 -31.22 -19.71
N VAL A 485 -14.72 -32.22 -18.84
CA VAL A 485 -13.57 -32.52 -17.97
C VAL A 485 -13.21 -34.01 -18.07
N ASN A 486 -12.02 -34.37 -17.59
CA ASN A 486 -11.61 -35.76 -17.41
C ASN A 486 -11.28 -35.98 -15.93
N THR A 487 -12.08 -36.77 -15.23
CA THR A 487 -11.88 -37.07 -13.81
C THR A 487 -11.50 -38.53 -13.54
N ASP A 488 -11.03 -39.26 -14.56
CA ASP A 488 -10.77 -40.71 -14.47
C ASP A 488 -9.78 -41.05 -13.33
N ASP A 489 -8.70 -40.28 -13.23
CA ASP A 489 -7.68 -40.41 -12.16
C ASP A 489 -8.05 -39.66 -10.87
N GLY A 490 -9.30 -39.21 -10.75
CA GLY A 490 -9.81 -38.46 -9.61
C GLY A 490 -9.62 -36.95 -9.75
N LEU A 491 -10.06 -36.24 -8.71
CA LEU A 491 -10.08 -34.78 -8.65
C LEU A 491 -9.99 -34.26 -7.22
N GLU A 492 -9.64 -32.99 -7.07
CA GLU A 492 -9.85 -32.21 -5.85
C GLU A 492 -10.73 -30.98 -6.14
N VAL A 493 -11.55 -30.62 -5.15
CA VAL A 493 -12.46 -29.47 -5.23
C VAL A 493 -12.44 -28.71 -3.92
N GLY A 494 -12.57 -27.40 -4.02
CA GLY A 494 -12.72 -26.57 -2.83
C GLY A 494 -13.00 -25.12 -3.13
N LEU A 495 -12.80 -24.27 -2.14
CA LEU A 495 -13.04 -22.84 -2.21
C LEU A 495 -11.72 -22.12 -2.45
N MET A 496 -11.75 -21.09 -3.28
CA MET A 496 -10.58 -20.31 -3.62
C MET A 496 -10.88 -18.83 -3.68
N CYS A 497 -9.88 -18.03 -3.30
CA CYS A 497 -9.80 -16.63 -3.69
C CYS A 497 -8.41 -16.31 -4.26
N LYS A 498 -8.38 -15.52 -5.33
CA LYS A 498 -7.18 -15.06 -6.01
C LYS A 498 -7.27 -13.56 -6.24
N THR A 499 -6.17 -12.84 -6.09
CA THR A 499 -6.09 -11.40 -6.32
C THR A 499 -4.91 -11.04 -7.22
N TRP A 500 -5.06 -10.00 -8.04
CA TRP A 500 -4.01 -9.52 -8.95
C TRP A 500 -4.16 -8.03 -9.28
N ASN A 501 -3.27 -7.54 -10.14
CA ASN A 501 -3.11 -6.14 -10.51
C ASN A 501 -2.54 -5.29 -9.37
N LYS A 502 -3.33 -5.09 -8.30
CA LYS A 502 -2.90 -4.33 -7.10
C LYS A 502 -3.37 -5.05 -5.83
N PRO A 503 -2.55 -5.12 -4.77
CA PRO A 503 -3.02 -5.55 -3.47
C PRO A 503 -4.19 -4.67 -3.02
N SER A 504 -5.27 -5.28 -2.53
CA SER A 504 -6.48 -4.58 -2.08
C SER A 504 -7.03 -5.22 -0.81
N LYS A 505 -7.63 -4.40 0.06
CA LYS A 505 -8.40 -4.90 1.21
C LYS A 505 -9.72 -5.45 0.68
N VAL A 506 -9.88 -6.78 0.75
CA VAL A 506 -11.13 -7.43 0.36
C VAL A 506 -11.36 -8.65 1.24
N LYS A 507 -12.59 -8.80 1.70
CA LYS A 507 -13.01 -9.93 2.51
C LYS A 507 -14.07 -10.71 1.75
N VAL A 508 -13.83 -12.02 1.57
CA VAL A 508 -14.77 -12.93 0.93
C VAL A 508 -15.25 -13.93 1.98
N LEU A 509 -16.56 -14.07 2.07
CA LEU A 509 -17.21 -14.98 2.99
C LEU A 509 -17.91 -16.06 2.18
N PHE A 510 -17.54 -17.32 2.44
CA PHE A 510 -18.29 -18.49 1.98
C PHE A 510 -19.14 -18.99 3.14
N LYS A 511 -20.45 -19.10 2.92
CA LYS A 511 -21.42 -19.51 3.93
C LYS A 511 -22.20 -20.71 3.45
N ASN A 512 -22.56 -21.60 4.39
CA ASN A 512 -23.43 -22.75 4.15
C ASN A 512 -22.91 -23.63 2.99
N THR A 513 -21.62 -23.93 3.00
CA THR A 513 -21.03 -24.77 1.96
C THR A 513 -21.43 -26.22 2.20
N GLU A 514 -22.26 -26.77 1.31
CA GLU A 514 -22.73 -28.16 1.35
C GLU A 514 -22.13 -28.94 0.19
N ILE A 515 -21.67 -30.17 0.47
CA ILE A 515 -21.29 -31.15 -0.54
C ILE A 515 -22.25 -32.34 -0.49
N ARG A 516 -22.66 -32.83 -1.67
CA ARG A 516 -23.45 -34.05 -1.85
C ARG A 516 -22.75 -34.91 -2.88
N GLU A 517 -22.56 -36.19 -2.55
CA GLU A 517 -21.96 -37.22 -3.40
C GLU A 517 -23.02 -38.19 -3.95
#